data_AF-X1VEP4-F1
#
_entry.id   AF-X1VEP4-F1
#
_cell.length_a   1.000
_cell.length_b   1.000
_cell.length_c   1.000
_cell.angle_alpha   90.00
_cell.angle_beta   90.00
_cell.angle_gamma   90.00
#
_symmetry.space_group_name_H-M   'P 1'
#
loop_
_entity.id
_entity.type
_entity.pdbx_description
1 polymer ?
#
loop_
_entity_poly.entity_id
_entity_poly.type
_entity_poly.pdbx_seq_one_letter_code
_entity_poly.pdbx_strand_id
1 'polypeptide(L)'
;MAIGDIGEVIDSLEFDPVAGYYSDIIHVAGNIYAIAYTDSDDHGWLKTVSIAGNGSIGAVIDSLEFDPVWGYLPVIIHIAGNVYAIAYEGGPGYNGWLKTVSIAGNGSIGAVIDSLEFDPAVGSYPDIIHIAGGVYAIAYTGPDY
;
A
#
# COMPACT_ATOMS: atom_id res chain seq x y z
N MET A 1 3.45 25.36 -23.06
CA MET A 1 2.39 24.60 -22.37
C MET A 1 1.65 25.59 -21.48
N ALA A 2 0.32 25.65 -21.55
CA ALA A 2 -0.48 26.51 -20.69
C ALA A 2 -0.51 25.96 -19.26
N ILE A 3 -0.85 26.80 -18.28
CA ILE A 3 -1.08 26.34 -16.90
C ILE A 3 -2.26 25.37 -16.90
N GLY A 4 -2.06 24.18 -16.34
CA GLY A 4 -3.09 23.14 -16.22
C GLY A 4 -3.10 22.10 -17.34
N ASP A 5 -2.25 22.25 -18.35
CA ASP A 5 -2.04 21.19 -19.35
C ASP A 5 -1.33 19.99 -18.70
N ILE A 6 -1.83 18.79 -18.97
CA ILE A 6 -1.13 17.54 -18.63
C ILE A 6 0.01 17.38 -19.64
N GLY A 7 1.24 17.30 -19.13
CA GLY A 7 2.43 17.10 -19.95
C GLY A 7 2.51 15.70 -20.56
N GLU A 8 3.50 15.49 -21.45
CA GLU A 8 3.80 14.15 -21.95
C GLU A 8 4.24 13.22 -20.82
N VAL A 9 4.05 11.91 -21.02
CA VAL A 9 4.59 10.89 -20.12
C VAL A 9 6.11 10.98 -20.15
N ILE A 10 6.72 11.19 -18.97
CA ILE A 10 8.18 11.30 -18.82
C ILE A 10 8.82 9.91 -18.80
N ASP A 11 8.22 8.99 -18.05
CA ASP A 11 8.72 7.63 -17.83
C ASP A 11 7.56 6.72 -17.40
N SER A 12 7.73 5.41 -17.55
CA SER A 12 6.75 4.42 -17.11
C SER A 12 7.44 3.15 -16.62
N LEU A 13 6.93 2.59 -15.53
CA LEU A 13 7.34 1.29 -15.01
C LEU A 13 6.13 0.37 -14.88
N GLU A 14 6.23 -0.82 -15.47
CA GLU A 14 5.39 -1.96 -15.13
C GLU A 14 5.99 -2.62 -13.87
N PHE A 15 5.47 -2.27 -12.68
CA PHE A 15 6.05 -2.71 -11.41
C PHE A 15 5.70 -4.18 -11.07
N ASP A 16 4.66 -4.71 -11.70
CA ASP A 16 4.30 -6.13 -11.69
C ASP A 16 3.89 -6.55 -13.11
N PRO A 17 4.60 -7.50 -13.75
CA PRO A 17 4.33 -7.92 -15.13
C PRO A 17 3.16 -8.91 -15.26
N VAL A 18 2.55 -9.33 -14.15
CA VAL A 18 1.40 -10.25 -14.16
C VAL A 18 0.12 -9.47 -13.88
N ALA A 19 0.02 -8.85 -12.70
CA ALA A 19 -1.13 -8.05 -12.31
C ALA A 19 -0.79 -7.11 -11.13
N GLY A 20 -1.30 -5.88 -11.20
CA GLY A 20 -1.17 -4.87 -10.16
C GLY A 20 -2.51 -4.22 -9.84
N TYR A 21 -3.44 -4.97 -9.26
CA TYR A 21 -4.79 -4.50 -8.96
C TYR A 21 -4.83 -3.65 -7.68
N TYR A 22 -5.82 -2.75 -7.62
CA TYR A 22 -6.14 -1.93 -6.44
C TYR A 22 -4.89 -1.35 -5.74
N SER A 23 -4.05 -0.66 -6.50
CA SER A 23 -2.81 -0.13 -5.97
C SER A 23 -3.01 1.18 -5.21
N ASP A 24 -2.28 1.32 -4.11
CA ASP A 24 -2.11 2.56 -3.37
C ASP A 24 -0.61 2.87 -3.23
N ILE A 25 -0.24 4.14 -3.38
CA ILE A 25 1.15 4.59 -3.42
C ILE A 25 1.41 5.67 -2.37
N ILE A 26 2.49 5.52 -1.61
CA ILE A 26 2.90 6.47 -0.58
C ILE A 26 4.38 6.85 -0.72
N HIS A 27 4.69 8.12 -0.41
CA HIS A 27 6.07 8.57 -0.29
C HIS A 27 6.72 7.99 0.96
N VAL A 28 7.98 7.55 0.85
CA VAL A 28 8.74 6.97 1.95
C VAL A 28 9.81 7.96 2.46
N ALA A 29 10.79 8.26 1.62
CA ALA A 29 11.89 9.17 1.93
C ALA A 29 12.63 9.59 0.67
N GLY A 30 13.04 10.87 0.58
CA GLY A 30 13.77 11.36 -0.59
C GLY A 30 12.99 11.09 -1.88
N ASN A 31 13.51 10.22 -2.74
CA ASN A 31 12.88 9.82 -3.99
C ASN A 31 12.22 8.43 -3.92
N ILE A 32 12.09 7.83 -2.73
CA ILE A 32 11.56 6.48 -2.56
C ILE A 32 10.05 6.52 -2.32
N TYR A 33 9.34 5.62 -2.99
CA TYR A 33 7.91 5.41 -2.87
C TYR A 33 7.61 3.93 -2.64
N ALA A 34 6.52 3.63 -1.95
CA ALA A 34 6.01 2.30 -1.72
C ALA A 34 4.65 2.14 -2.39
N ILE A 35 4.39 0.99 -3.01
CA ILE A 35 3.16 0.65 -3.72
C ILE A 35 2.61 -0.63 -3.08
N ALA A 36 1.50 -0.51 -2.36
CA ALA A 36 0.71 -1.64 -1.89
C ALA A 36 -0.32 -2.00 -2.97
N TYR A 37 -0.51 -3.29 -3.27
CA TYR A 37 -1.42 -3.73 -4.34
C TYR A 37 -1.83 -5.19 -4.15
N THR A 38 -2.80 -5.63 -4.94
CA THR A 38 -3.26 -7.02 -5.03
C THR A 38 -2.77 -7.66 -6.34
N ASP A 39 -2.18 -8.85 -6.28
CA ASP A 39 -1.75 -9.57 -7.48
C ASP A 39 -2.90 -10.37 -8.13
N SER A 40 -2.56 -11.23 -9.11
CA SER A 40 -3.54 -12.06 -9.84
C SER A 40 -4.08 -13.24 -9.06
N ASP A 41 -3.43 -13.62 -7.96
CA ASP A 41 -3.83 -14.72 -7.07
C ASP A 41 -4.57 -14.18 -5.83
N ASP A 42 -4.99 -12.91 -5.88
CA ASP A 42 -5.65 -12.15 -4.81
C ASP A 42 -4.76 -11.93 -3.57
N HIS A 43 -3.43 -12.13 -3.68
CA HIS A 43 -2.48 -11.91 -2.59
C HIS A 43 -2.12 -10.43 -2.42
N GLY A 44 -1.75 -10.06 -1.19
CA GLY A 44 -1.34 -8.71 -0.83
C GLY A 44 0.16 -8.51 -0.98
N TRP A 45 0.56 -7.53 -1.81
CA TRP A 45 1.95 -7.22 -2.09
C TRP A 45 2.31 -5.76 -1.81
N LEU A 46 3.56 -5.56 -1.41
CA LEU A 46 4.18 -4.26 -1.23
C LEU A 46 5.48 -4.22 -2.03
N LYS A 47 5.65 -3.22 -2.88
CA LYS A 47 6.91 -2.95 -3.59
C LYS A 47 7.42 -1.56 -3.29
N THR A 48 8.72 -1.36 -3.37
CA THR A 48 9.33 -0.02 -3.36
C THR A 48 9.99 0.30 -4.68
N VAL A 49 9.91 1.57 -5.07
CA VAL A 49 10.51 2.12 -6.28
C VAL A 49 11.16 3.46 -5.97
N SER A 50 11.95 3.97 -6.91
CA SER A 50 12.43 5.35 -6.86
C SER A 50 11.76 6.18 -7.96
N ILE A 51 11.33 7.39 -7.62
CA ILE A 51 10.83 8.39 -8.56
C ILE A 51 11.63 9.68 -8.30
N ALA A 52 12.50 10.02 -9.25
CA ALA A 52 13.36 11.19 -9.14
C ALA A 52 12.59 12.49 -9.41
N GLY A 53 13.10 13.62 -8.92
CA GLY A 53 12.45 14.93 -9.08
C GLY A 53 12.34 15.43 -10.54
N ASN A 54 13.01 14.77 -11.49
CA ASN A 54 12.84 15.01 -12.94
C ASN A 54 11.76 14.11 -13.57
N GLY A 55 11.07 13.27 -12.78
CA GLY A 55 10.05 12.33 -13.24
C GLY A 55 10.57 10.96 -13.68
N SER A 56 11.89 10.71 -13.68
CA SER A 56 12.44 9.38 -14.02
C SER A 56 12.09 8.35 -12.95
N ILE A 57 11.64 7.16 -13.38
CA ILE A 57 11.22 6.06 -12.52
C ILE A 57 12.31 4.97 -12.55
N GLY A 58 12.84 4.61 -11.39
CA GLY A 58 13.80 3.51 -11.26
C GLY A 58 13.11 2.14 -11.20
N ALA A 59 13.90 1.07 -11.29
CA ALA A 59 13.41 -0.28 -11.11
C ALA A 59 12.87 -0.53 -9.68
N VAL A 60 12.14 -1.63 -9.51
CA VAL A 60 11.74 -2.14 -8.19
C VAL A 60 12.98 -2.38 -7.34
N ILE A 61 12.96 -1.85 -6.11
CA ILE A 61 14.06 -1.92 -5.14
C ILE A 61 13.89 -3.16 -4.27
N ASP A 62 12.69 -3.37 -3.74
CA ASP A 62 12.36 -4.47 -2.85
C ASP A 62 10.88 -4.85 -2.97
N SER A 63 10.53 -6.06 -2.52
CA SER A 63 9.17 -6.57 -2.55
C SER A 63 8.86 -7.46 -1.33
N LEU A 64 7.64 -7.35 -0.82
CA LEU A 64 7.11 -8.18 0.25
C LEU A 64 5.69 -8.63 -0.09
N GLU A 65 5.44 -9.93 -0.07
CA GLU A 65 4.10 -10.50 0.01
C GLU A 65 3.64 -10.43 1.48
N PHE A 66 2.82 -9.43 1.81
CA PHE A 66 2.39 -9.20 3.19
C PHE A 66 1.22 -10.12 3.61
N ASP A 67 0.46 -10.62 2.64
CA ASP A 67 -0.59 -11.61 2.83
C ASP A 67 -0.62 -12.60 1.66
N PRO A 68 -0.15 -13.86 1.85
CA PRO A 68 -0.08 -14.88 0.79
C PRO A 68 -1.38 -15.68 0.64
N VAL A 69 -2.50 -15.18 1.20
CA VAL A 69 -3.79 -15.87 1.15
C VAL A 69 -4.84 -14.99 0.49
N TRP A 70 -4.99 -13.76 0.98
CA TRP A 70 -5.97 -12.82 0.45
C TRP A 70 -5.66 -11.40 0.95
N GLY A 71 -5.22 -10.51 0.06
CA GLY A 71 -4.80 -9.14 0.37
C GLY A 71 -5.42 -8.12 -0.57
N TYR A 72 -6.74 -7.95 -0.49
CA TYR A 72 -7.53 -7.15 -1.43
C TYR A 72 -7.63 -5.68 -1.02
N LEU A 73 -7.67 -4.78 -2.01
CA LEU A 73 -7.94 -3.35 -1.82
C LEU A 73 -7.04 -2.68 -0.74
N PRO A 74 -5.72 -2.88 -0.77
CA PRO A 74 -4.86 -2.35 0.27
C PRO A 74 -4.75 -0.82 0.22
N VAL A 75 -4.76 -0.19 1.41
CA VAL A 75 -4.47 1.22 1.61
C VAL A 75 -3.31 1.34 2.60
N ILE A 76 -2.26 2.07 2.21
CA ILE A 76 -1.03 2.20 2.99
C ILE A 76 -0.92 3.61 3.59
N ILE A 77 -0.59 3.67 4.88
CA ILE A 77 -0.36 4.93 5.59
C ILE A 77 0.94 4.91 6.39
N HIS A 78 1.62 6.05 6.44
CA HIS A 78 2.78 6.23 7.32
C HIS A 78 2.36 6.40 8.78
N ILE A 79 3.00 5.66 9.68
CA ILE A 79 2.72 5.73 11.12
C ILE A 79 3.72 6.66 11.81
N ALA A 80 4.97 6.21 11.91
CA ALA A 80 6.06 6.95 12.53
C ALA A 80 7.41 6.35 12.15
N GLY A 81 8.43 7.20 11.99
CA GLY A 81 9.77 6.74 11.62
C GLY A 81 9.74 5.95 10.32
N ASN A 82 10.10 4.66 10.38
CA ASN A 82 10.08 3.77 9.24
C ASN A 82 8.87 2.82 9.23
N VAL A 83 7.89 3.01 10.11
CA VAL A 83 6.73 2.12 10.26
C VAL A 83 5.56 2.61 9.42
N TYR A 84 4.98 1.70 8.65
CA TYR A 84 3.79 1.90 7.82
C TYR A 84 2.74 0.87 8.21
N ALA A 85 1.47 1.22 8.03
CA ALA A 85 0.36 0.29 8.18
C ALA A 85 -0.36 0.11 6.85
N ILE A 86 -0.85 -1.09 6.59
CA ILE A 86 -1.60 -1.48 5.41
C ILE A 86 -2.93 -2.02 5.89
N ALA A 87 -4.02 -1.28 5.66
CA ALA A 87 -5.38 -1.74 5.89
C ALA A 87 -5.89 -2.39 4.59
N TYR A 88 -6.50 -3.57 4.69
CA TYR A 88 -6.92 -4.34 3.52
C TYR A 88 -8.08 -5.29 3.88
N GLU A 89 -8.78 -5.76 2.84
CA GLU A 89 -9.78 -6.81 2.94
C GLU A 89 -9.08 -8.16 2.83
N GLY A 90 -9.23 -9.02 3.84
CA GLY A 90 -8.53 -10.29 3.96
C GLY A 90 -9.45 -11.46 4.24
N GLY A 91 -8.99 -12.64 3.83
CA GLY A 91 -9.69 -13.91 3.95
C GLY A 91 -10.97 -14.03 3.08
N PRO A 92 -11.47 -15.27 2.89
CA PRO A 92 -12.68 -15.53 2.11
C PRO A 92 -13.96 -14.98 2.77
N GLY A 93 -13.88 -14.52 4.02
CA GLY A 93 -14.96 -13.83 4.71
C GLY A 93 -15.02 -12.32 4.43
N TYR A 94 -14.07 -11.79 3.65
CA TYR A 94 -13.89 -10.35 3.44
C TYR A 94 -13.64 -9.61 4.76
N ASN A 95 -12.88 -10.21 5.67
CA ASN A 95 -12.57 -9.67 6.98
C ASN A 95 -11.69 -8.42 6.85
N GLY A 96 -11.76 -7.53 7.84
CA GLY A 96 -10.93 -6.33 7.88
C GLY A 96 -9.60 -6.60 8.56
N TRP A 97 -8.49 -6.39 7.85
CA TRP A 97 -7.14 -6.61 8.37
C TRP A 97 -6.27 -5.35 8.31
N LEU A 98 -5.40 -5.21 9.31
CA LEU A 98 -4.36 -4.20 9.38
C LEU A 98 -3.02 -4.89 9.67
N LYS A 99 -2.05 -4.71 8.78
CA LYS A 99 -0.65 -5.13 9.03
C LYS A 99 0.25 -3.93 9.17
N THR A 100 1.27 -4.05 10.01
CA THR A 100 2.35 -3.06 10.07
C THR A 100 3.64 -3.63 9.52
N VAL A 101 4.41 -2.80 8.82
CA VAL A 101 5.68 -3.16 8.17
C VAL A 101 6.69 -2.03 8.38
N SER A 102 7.98 -2.34 8.28
CA SER A 102 9.02 -1.31 8.21
C SER A 102 9.49 -1.09 6.78
N ILE A 103 9.63 0.16 6.36
CA ILE A 103 10.26 0.53 5.09
C ILE A 103 11.37 1.53 5.39
N ALA A 104 12.61 1.15 5.11
CA ALA A 104 13.76 2.01 5.31
C ALA A 104 13.87 3.08 4.22
N GLY A 105 14.55 4.19 4.50
CA GLY A 105 14.67 5.32 3.56
C GLY A 105 15.48 5.03 2.29
N ASN A 106 16.12 3.87 2.19
CA ASN A 106 16.74 3.36 0.96
C ASN A 106 15.81 2.46 0.13
N GLY A 107 14.57 2.24 0.58
CA GLY A 107 13.58 1.38 -0.05
C GLY A 107 13.56 -0.08 0.41
N SER A 108 14.47 -0.51 1.30
CA SER A 108 14.43 -1.89 1.82
C SER A 108 13.19 -2.09 2.72
N ILE A 109 12.48 -3.19 2.48
CA ILE A 109 11.27 -3.59 3.22
C ILE A 109 11.67 -4.64 4.27
N GLY A 110 11.21 -4.45 5.50
CA GLY A 110 11.34 -5.44 6.58
C GLY A 110 10.17 -6.42 6.62
N ALA A 111 10.27 -7.45 7.46
CA ALA A 111 9.14 -8.35 7.69
C ALA A 111 7.91 -7.63 8.27
N VAL A 112 6.74 -8.27 8.15
CA VAL A 112 5.54 -7.86 8.89
C VAL A 112 5.87 -7.80 10.38
N ILE A 113 5.60 -6.65 10.99
CA ILE A 113 5.85 -6.36 12.40
C ILE A 113 4.70 -6.92 13.25
N ASP A 114 3.47 -6.61 12.87
CA ASP A 114 2.26 -7.02 13.59
C ASP A 114 1.04 -7.10 12.64
N SER A 115 0.01 -7.80 13.09
CA SER A 115 -1.23 -8.04 12.35
C SER A 115 -2.43 -7.94 13.29
N LEU A 116 -3.46 -7.22 12.86
CA LEU A 116 -4.72 -7.06 13.58
C LEU A 116 -5.89 -7.34 12.62
N GLU A 117 -6.79 -8.23 13.01
CA GLU A 117 -8.11 -8.33 12.40
C GLU A 117 -9.02 -7.32 13.09
N PHE A 118 -9.35 -6.21 12.41
CA PHE A 118 -10.16 -5.15 12.98
C PHE A 118 -11.67 -5.41 12.84
N ASP A 119 -12.08 -6.22 11.86
CA ASP A 119 -13.46 -6.70 11.71
C ASP A 119 -13.48 -8.18 11.27
N PRO A 120 -13.88 -9.12 12.16
CA PRO A 120 -13.91 -10.55 11.86
C PRO A 120 -15.16 -10.99 11.07
N ALA A 121 -16.06 -10.07 10.72
CA ALA A 121 -17.24 -10.35 9.91
C ALA A 121 -17.04 -9.88 8.48
N VAL A 122 -17.03 -8.57 8.23
CA VAL A 122 -16.83 -7.96 6.90
C VAL A 122 -16.15 -6.60 7.10
N GLY A 123 -15.01 -6.38 6.44
CA GLY A 123 -14.15 -5.22 6.52
C GLY A 123 -13.70 -4.73 5.15
N SER A 124 -14.61 -4.71 4.17
CA SER A 124 -14.33 -4.43 2.76
C SER A 124 -14.05 -2.95 2.47
N TYR A 125 -13.35 -2.67 1.37
CA TYR A 125 -13.02 -1.29 0.91
C TYR A 125 -12.50 -0.38 2.04
N PRO A 126 -11.45 -0.78 2.77
CA PRO A 126 -10.95 0.02 3.86
C PRO A 126 -10.33 1.33 3.35
N ASP A 127 -10.44 2.38 4.15
CA ASP A 127 -9.66 3.60 4.04
C ASP A 127 -9.16 3.99 5.44
N ILE A 128 -7.88 4.34 5.55
CA ILE A 128 -7.23 4.62 6.83
C ILE A 128 -6.66 6.03 6.85
N ILE A 129 -6.98 6.78 7.91
CA ILE A 129 -6.48 8.14 8.12
C ILE A 129 -5.87 8.31 9.50
N HIS A 130 -4.89 9.20 9.59
CA HIS A 130 -4.35 9.66 10.88
C HIS A 130 -5.28 10.70 11.50
N ILE A 131 -5.59 10.54 12.80
CA ILE A 131 -6.43 11.48 13.55
C ILE A 131 -5.57 12.40 14.40
N ALA A 132 -4.87 11.83 15.40
CA ALA A 132 -3.98 12.57 16.30
C ALA A 132 -3.13 11.60 17.12
N GLY A 133 -1.87 11.96 17.41
CA GLY A 133 -0.98 11.13 18.22
C GLY A 133 -0.81 9.74 17.60
N GLY A 134 -1.07 8.68 18.36
CA GLY A 134 -1.09 7.29 17.87
C GLY A 134 -2.47 6.78 17.46
N VAL A 135 -3.44 7.67 17.21
CA VAL A 135 -4.83 7.31 16.89
C VAL A 135 -5.08 7.45 15.39
N TYR A 136 -5.59 6.37 14.80
CA TYR A 136 -5.96 6.24 13.39
C TYR A 136 -7.42 5.80 13.31
N ALA A 137 -8.12 6.23 12.26
CA ALA A 137 -9.47 5.78 11.96
C ALA A 137 -9.44 4.95 10.69
N ILE A 138 -10.16 3.82 10.70
CA ILE A 138 -10.39 2.98 9.52
C ILE A 138 -11.89 3.05 9.22
N ALA A 139 -12.25 3.59 8.06
CA ALA A 139 -13.59 3.50 7.52
C ALA A 139 -13.65 2.29 6.58
N TYR A 140 -14.75 1.53 6.60
CA TYR A 140 -14.90 0.33 5.79
C TYR A 140 -16.37 -0.04 5.60
N THR A 141 -16.58 -0.97 4.68
CA THR A 141 -17.86 -1.60 4.34
C THR A 141 -18.08 -2.82 5.22
N GLY A 142 -18.99 -2.71 6.21
CA GLY A 142 -19.39 -3.78 7.13
C GLY A 142 -20.48 -4.73 6.60
N PRO A 143 -20.99 -5.68 7.41
CA PRO A 143 -21.94 -6.69 6.95
C PRO A 143 -23.38 -6.18 6.69
N ASP A 144 -23.77 -5.03 7.25
CA ASP A 144 -25.16 -4.55 7.26
C ASP A 144 -25.50 -3.57 6.11
N TYR A 145 -25.24 -3.96 4.86
CA TYR A 145 -25.70 -3.23 3.66
C TYR A 145 -27.13 -3.53 3.25
#